data_AF-A0A3N1YG94-F1
#
_entry.id   AF-A0A3N1YG94-F1
#
_cell.length_a   1.000
_cell.length_b   1.000
_cell.length_c   1.000
_cell.angle_alpha   90.00
_cell.angle_beta   90.00
_cell.angle_gamma   90.00
#
_symmetry.space_group_name_H-M   'P 1'
#
loop_
_entity.id
_entity.type
_entity.pdbx_description
1 polymer ?
#
loop_
_entity_poly.entity_id
_entity_poly.type
_entity_poly.pdbx_seq_one_letter_code
_entity_poly.pdbx_strand_id
1 'polypeptide(L)'
;MPVRHGHRSCGSSKVHAGQRGWYLEQTFVRRGAVVARAVVQARFLRRSGGTVPMTDLLDAVGGAPADRDLPEWVHGWAGAVRISSTA
;
A
#
# COMPACT_ATOMS: atom_id res chain seq x y z
N MET A 1 -18.85 -33.72 3.91
CA MET A 1 -17.87 -33.12 4.84
C MET A 1 -18.08 -31.61 4.86
N PRO A 2 -18.38 -30.97 6.00
CA PRO A 2 -18.49 -29.51 6.04
C PRO A 2 -17.10 -28.88 6.14
N VAL A 3 -16.80 -27.98 5.20
CA VAL A 3 -15.59 -27.14 5.24
C VAL A 3 -15.73 -26.21 6.44
N ARG A 4 -14.96 -26.49 7.50
CA ARG A 4 -14.87 -25.59 8.67
C ARG A 4 -14.37 -24.23 8.18
N HIS A 5 -15.16 -23.19 8.42
CA HIS A 5 -14.77 -21.79 8.25
C HIS A 5 -13.67 -21.45 9.25
N GLY A 6 -12.45 -21.88 8.96
CA GLY A 6 -11.29 -21.73 9.82
C GLY A 6 -10.69 -20.34 9.70
N HIS A 7 -10.88 -19.54 10.75
CA HIS A 7 -10.18 -18.29 11.04
C HIS A 7 -10.22 -17.22 9.94
N ARG A 8 -11.07 -16.21 10.12
CA ARG A 8 -10.85 -14.88 9.50
C ARG A 8 -9.43 -14.42 9.85
N SER A 9 -8.50 -14.49 8.90
CA SER A 9 -7.24 -13.77 8.93
C SER A 9 -7.55 -12.29 8.72
N CYS A 10 -7.93 -11.60 9.79
CA CYS A 10 -8.09 -10.16 9.77
C CYS A 10 -6.69 -9.55 9.78
N GLY A 11 -6.10 -9.37 8.59
CA GLY A 11 -4.94 -8.53 8.42
C GLY A 11 -5.36 -7.07 8.48
N SER A 12 -4.51 -6.19 9.03
CA SER A 12 -4.74 -4.75 8.91
C SER A 12 -3.99 -4.21 7.70
N SER A 13 -4.64 -3.33 6.95
CA SER A 13 -4.04 -2.62 5.83
C SER A 13 -4.10 -1.12 6.11
N LYS A 14 -2.94 -0.45 6.00
CA LYS A 14 -2.84 1.02 6.12
C LYS A 14 -2.34 1.58 4.81
N VAL A 15 -2.99 2.64 4.35
CA VAL A 15 -2.59 3.35 3.14
C VAL A 15 -1.91 4.65 3.54
N HIS A 16 -0.79 4.94 2.89
CA HIS A 16 -0.02 6.16 3.07
C HIS A 16 0.15 6.87 1.74
N ALA A 17 -0.02 8.19 1.77
CA ALA A 17 0.30 9.08 0.67
C ALA A 17 1.80 9.42 0.72
N GLY A 18 2.51 9.24 -0.38
CA GLY A 18 3.86 9.77 -0.53
C GLY A 18 3.98 10.71 -1.73
N GLN A 19 5.12 11.39 -1.84
CA GLN A 19 5.33 12.42 -2.88
C GLN A 19 5.19 11.92 -4.32
N ARG A 20 5.43 10.62 -4.58
CA ARG A 20 5.53 10.03 -5.93
C ARG A 20 4.74 8.74 -6.10
N GLY A 21 3.87 8.40 -5.15
CA GLY A 21 3.12 7.16 -5.20
C GLY A 21 2.40 6.85 -3.90
N TRP A 22 1.68 5.74 -3.93
CA TRP A 22 0.90 5.23 -2.81
C TRP A 22 1.66 4.10 -2.14
N TYR A 23 1.55 4.01 -0.82
CA TYR A 23 2.17 2.93 -0.06
C TYR A 23 1.12 2.19 0.75
N LEU A 24 1.19 0.87 0.73
CA LEU A 24 0.33 0.00 1.53
C LEU A 24 1.19 -0.74 2.55
N GLU A 25 0.89 -0.58 3.82
CA GLU A 25 1.38 -1.45 4.87
C GLU A 25 0.35 -2.54 5.15
N GLN A 26 0.74 -3.80 4.97
CA GLN A 26 -0.12 -4.93 5.25
C GLN A 26 0.47 -5.79 6.38
N THR A 27 -0.33 -6.02 7.42
CA THR A 27 0.01 -6.94 8.51
C THR A 27 -0.82 -8.20 8.37
N PHE A 28 -0.18 -9.35 8.27
CA PHE A 28 -0.86 -10.65 8.13
C PHE A 28 -0.84 -11.38 9.47
N VAL A 29 -2.03 -11.76 9.95
CA VAL A 29 -2.22 -12.43 11.25
C VAL A 29 -2.82 -13.81 11.04
N ARG A 30 -2.23 -14.82 11.68
CA ARG A 30 -2.73 -16.20 11.71
C ARG A 30 -2.81 -16.67 13.15
N ARG A 31 -4.01 -17.09 13.57
CA ARG A 31 -4.29 -17.55 14.95
C ARG A 31 -3.82 -16.54 16.02
N GLY A 32 -4.03 -15.25 15.77
CA GLY A 32 -3.62 -14.16 16.68
C GLY A 32 -2.15 -13.76 16.61
N ALA A 33 -1.28 -14.52 15.91
CA ALA A 33 0.12 -14.18 15.74
C ALA A 33 0.37 -13.46 14.41
N VAL A 34 1.19 -12.41 14.43
CA VAL A 34 1.68 -11.77 13.19
C VAL A 34 2.67 -12.70 12.52
N VAL A 35 2.36 -13.12 11.30
CA VAL A 35 3.21 -14.04 10.52
C VAL A 35 4.00 -13.33 9.43
N ALA A 36 3.53 -12.15 8.99
CA ALA A 36 4.23 -11.35 8.00
C ALA A 36 3.81 -9.87 8.10
N ARG A 37 4.71 -9.00 7.65
CA ARG A 37 4.45 -7.59 7.35
C ARG A 37 4.99 -7.29 5.96
N ALA A 38 4.26 -6.50 5.18
CA ALA A 38 4.66 -6.08 3.86
C ALA A 38 4.45 -4.57 3.70
N VAL A 39 5.37 -3.93 2.97
CA VAL A 39 5.20 -2.57 2.45
C VAL A 39 5.23 -2.65 0.94
N VAL A 40 4.20 -2.11 0.30
CA VAL A 40 4.06 -2.13 -1.16
C VAL A 40 4.03 -0.70 -1.67
N GLN A 41 4.97 -0.34 -2.53
CA GLN A 41 4.91 0.90 -3.31
C GLN A 41 4.09 0.66 -4.57
N ALA A 42 2.98 1.38 -4.73
CA ALA A 42 2.03 1.22 -5.82
C ALA A 42 1.98 2.46 -6.72
N ARG A 43 1.70 2.22 -8.00
CA ARG A 43 1.32 3.24 -8.98
C ARG A 43 -0.02 2.84 -9.59
N PHE A 44 -0.91 3.81 -9.70
CA PHE A 44 -2.18 3.63 -10.38
C PHE A 44 -2.05 4.09 -11.82
N LEU A 45 -2.59 3.30 -12.74
CA LEU A 45 -2.54 3.56 -14.17
C LEU A 45 -3.94 3.79 -14.70
N ARG A 46 -4.08 4.74 -15.63
CA ARG A 46 -5.33 4.91 -16.37
C ARG A 46 -5.50 3.74 -17.32
N ARG A 47 -6.75 3.33 -17.57
CA ARG A 47 -7.05 2.25 -18.53
C ARG A 47 -6.55 2.56 -19.95
N SER A 48 -6.55 3.85 -20.33
CA SER A 48 -6.02 4.36 -21.59
C SER A 48 -4.48 4.44 -21.65
N GLY A 49 -3.79 4.09 -20.56
CA GLY A 49 -2.35 4.31 -20.41
C GLY A 49 -2.02 5.62 -19.68
N GLY A 50 -0.80 5.68 -19.15
CA GLY A 50 -0.32 6.77 -18.29
C GLY A 50 -0.65 6.58 -16.81
N THR A 51 -0.04 7.40 -15.96
CA THR A 51 -0.22 7.36 -14.50
C THR A 51 -1.44 8.19 -14.08
N VAL A 52 -2.17 7.71 -13.07
CA VAL A 52 -3.24 8.49 -12.41
C VAL A 52 -2.59 9.47 -11.43
N PRO A 53 -2.86 10.78 -11.53
CA PRO A 53 -2.42 11.77 -10.56
C PRO A 53 -2.89 11.41 -9.15
N MET A 54 -2.09 11.78 -8.16
CA MET A 54 -2.39 11.47 -6.77
C MET A 54 -3.66 12.22 -6.27
N THR A 55 -3.88 13.44 -6.76
CA THR A 55 -5.07 14.27 -6.49
C THR A 55 -6.36 13.57 -6.90
N ASP A 56 -6.44 13.07 -8.13
CA ASP A 56 -7.62 12.36 -8.64
C ASP A 56 -7.98 11.15 -7.76
N LEU A 57 -6.95 10.51 -7.20
CA LEU A 57 -7.11 9.32 -6.39
C LEU A 57 -7.50 9.68 -4.95
N LEU A 58 -6.96 10.76 -4.38
CA LEU A 58 -7.43 11.33 -3.11
C LEU A 58 -8.91 11.68 -3.18
N ASP A 59 -9.32 12.37 -4.23
CA ASP A 59 -10.72 12.77 -4.43
C ASP A 59 -11.63 11.54 -4.51
N ALA A 60 -11.19 10.49 -5.21
CA ALA A 60 -11.95 9.24 -5.35
C ALA A 60 -12.11 8.45 -4.05
N VAL A 61 -11.13 8.49 -3.14
CA VAL A 61 -11.15 7.72 -1.88
C VAL A 61 -11.68 8.53 -0.68
N GLY A 62 -12.06 9.79 -0.89
CA GLY A 62 -12.54 10.69 0.18
C GLY A 62 -11.42 11.26 1.05
N GLY A 63 -10.20 11.35 0.50
CA GLY A 63 -8.99 11.84 1.17
C GLY A 63 -8.11 10.71 1.73
N ALA A 64 -6.82 10.97 1.82
CA ALA A 64 -5.92 10.14 2.62
C ALA A 64 -6.12 10.48 4.09
N PRO A 65 -6.07 9.51 5.01
CA PRO A 65 -6.04 9.81 6.43
C PRO A 65 -4.89 10.78 6.71
N ALA A 66 -5.23 12.00 7.13
CA ALA A 66 -4.26 13.09 7.33
C ALA A 66 -3.21 12.79 8.42
N ASP A 67 -3.42 11.72 9.20
CA ASP A 67 -2.59 11.26 10.32
C ASP A 67 -1.60 10.15 9.93
N ARG A 68 -1.46 9.81 8.64
CA ARG A 68 -0.65 8.67 8.19
C ARG A 68 0.56 9.12 7.39
N ASP A 69 1.56 9.55 8.14
CA ASP A 69 2.89 9.77 7.61
C ASP A 69 3.58 8.44 7.31
N LEU A 70 4.25 8.40 6.16
CA LEU A 70 5.04 7.27 5.76
C LEU A 70 6.33 7.21 6.60
N PRO A 71 6.69 6.06 7.20
CA PRO A 71 7.91 5.96 7.98
C PRO A 71 9.18 6.27 7.15
N GLU A 72 10.17 6.92 7.78
CA GLU A 72 11.42 7.36 7.11
C GLU A 72 12.15 6.23 6.38
N TRP A 73 12.21 5.04 6.97
CA TRP A 73 12.86 3.88 6.35
C TRP A 73 12.22 3.51 5.00
N VAL A 74 10.90 3.71 4.84
CA VAL A 74 10.21 3.44 3.58
C VAL A 74 10.59 4.48 2.53
N HIS A 75 10.77 5.74 2.92
CA HIS A 75 11.29 6.77 2.04
C HIS A 75 12.68 6.40 1.52
N GLY A 76 13.58 5.98 2.41
CA GLY A 76 14.91 5.50 2.05
C GLY A 76 14.88 4.29 1.11
N TRP A 77 14.08 3.28 1.47
CA TRP A 77 13.89 2.07 0.65
C TRP A 77 13.36 2.41 -0.75
N ALA A 78 12.31 3.24 -0.86
CA ALA A 78 11.70 3.62 -2.13
C ALA A 78 12.66 4.40 -3.03
N GLY A 79 13.58 5.17 -2.45
CA GLY A 79 14.67 5.80 -3.19
C GLY A 79 15.68 4.77 -3.72
N ALA A 80 16.10 3.85 -2.86
CA ALA A 80 17.14 2.86 -3.17
C ALA A 80 16.72 1.84 -4.23
N VAL A 81 15.47 1.40 -4.25
CA VAL A 81 14.96 0.41 -5.21
C VAL A 81 14.47 1.01 -6.52
N ARG A 82 14.60 2.34 -6.68
CA ARG A 82 14.07 3.03 -7.84
C ARG A 82 14.86 2.64 -9.09
N ILE A 83 14.17 2.01 -10.04
CA ILE A 83 14.70 1.76 -11.37
C ILE A 83 14.48 3.03 -12.20
N SER A 84 15.57 3.73 -12.48
CA SER A 84 15.60 4.84 -13.43
C SER A 84 15.54 4.28 -14.85
N SER A 85 14.43 4.49 -15.56
CA SER A 85 14.41 4.28 -17.00
C SER A 85 14.95 5.55 -17.65
N THR A 86 16.23 5.56 -18.01
CA THR A 86 16.78 6.51 -18.97
C THR A 86 16.31 6.10 -20.36
N ALA A 87 15.37 6.86 -20.91
CA ALA A 87 15.08 6.87 -22.35
C ALA A 87 15.87 8.02 -22.98
#